data_AF-A0A2N7QC01-F1
#
_entry.id   AF-A0A2N7QC01-F1
#
_cell.length_a   1.000
_cell.length_b   1.000
_cell.length_c   1.000
_cell.angle_alpha   90.00
_cell.angle_beta   90.00
_cell.angle_gamma   90.00
#
_symmetry.space_group_name_H-M   'P 1'
#
loop_
_entity.id
_entity.type
_entity.pdbx_description
1 polymer ?
#
loop_
_entity_poly.entity_id
_entity_poly.type
_entity_poly.pdbx_seq_one_letter_code
_entity_poly.pdbx_strand_id
1 'polypeptide(L)'
;MIPLHLQAIFLKRKLELIFETINYYYINFVLNYDLKKQIALVKGISNLTKIPRAKFNKNLLFIFSFVFITGFIGILLAKNLKGFKRLRKEEKLIKEFLRILETKGYRKGENEGLEEFALKIKEGNLRALTLEFVKIFEENYYKDKLFTKKELNKLREIINKLKGFS
;
A
#
# COMPACT_ATOMS: atom_id res chain seq x y z
N MET A 1 -54.68 22.03 20.44
CA MET A 1 -53.28 22.01 20.92
C MET A 1 -53.15 20.79 21.84
N ILE A 2 -52.40 19.76 21.47
CA ILE A 2 -52.31 18.52 22.28
C ILE A 2 -51.46 18.81 23.51
N PRO A 3 -51.92 18.52 24.73
CA PRO A 3 -51.22 18.87 25.95
C PRO A 3 -49.90 18.09 26.08
N LEU A 4 -48.87 18.76 26.62
CA LEU A 4 -47.48 18.29 26.65
C LEU A 4 -47.32 16.91 27.32
N HIS A 5 -48.13 16.60 28.34
CA HIS A 5 -48.09 15.31 29.03
C HIS A 5 -48.53 14.13 28.13
N LEU A 6 -49.50 14.33 27.23
CA LEU A 6 -49.88 13.30 26.26
C LEU A 6 -48.75 13.04 25.27
N GLN A 7 -48.04 14.08 24.81
CA GLN A 7 -46.92 13.92 23.89
C GLN A 7 -45.78 13.09 24.52
N ALA A 8 -45.48 13.33 25.81
CA ALA A 8 -44.49 12.55 26.55
C ALA A 8 -44.91 11.07 26.71
N ILE A 9 -46.19 10.80 26.99
CA ILE A 9 -46.73 9.44 27.06
C ILE A 9 -46.63 8.72 25.71
N PHE A 10 -46.96 9.40 24.61
CA PHE A 10 -46.84 8.83 23.26
C PHE A 10 -45.38 8.55 22.89
N LEU A 11 -44.45 9.43 23.27
CA LEU A 11 -43.02 9.22 23.02
C LEU A 11 -42.49 8.03 23.81
N LYS A 12 -42.85 7.92 25.10
CA LYS A 12 -42.47 6.79 25.96
C LYS A 12 -42.95 5.46 25.38
N ARG A 13 -44.22 5.38 24.96
CA ARG A 13 -44.79 4.17 24.37
C ARG A 13 -44.11 3.77 23.06
N LYS A 14 -43.73 4.74 22.23
CA LYS A 14 -42.96 4.48 21.00
C LYS A 14 -41.57 3.91 21.32
N LEU A 15 -40.89 4.45 22.34
CA LEU A 15 -39.58 3.94 22.76
C LEU A 15 -39.70 2.53 23.32
N GLU A 16 -40.71 2.24 24.15
CA GLU A 16 -40.98 0.89 24.67
C GLU A 16 -41.18 -0.13 23.54
N LEU A 17 -41.99 0.21 22.53
CA LEU A 17 -42.20 -0.66 21.35
C LEU A 17 -40.91 -0.89 20.53
N ILE A 18 -40.06 0.12 20.41
CA ILE A 18 -38.76 0.00 19.74
C ILE A 18 -37.85 -0.97 20.52
N PHE A 19 -37.76 -0.81 21.85
CA PHE A 19 -36.96 -1.70 22.70
C PHE A 19 -37.49 -3.14 22.69
N GLU A 20 -38.81 -3.32 22.71
CA GLU A 20 -39.44 -4.63 22.64
C GLU A 20 -39.15 -5.33 21.30
N THR A 21 -39.17 -4.58 20.19
CA THR A 21 -38.80 -5.08 18.87
C THR A 21 -37.32 -5.49 18.80
N ILE A 22 -36.42 -4.65 19.33
CA ILE A 22 -34.98 -4.97 19.41
C ILE A 22 -34.77 -6.24 20.24
N ASN A 23 -35.45 -6.36 21.38
CA ASN A 23 -35.33 -7.52 22.25
C ASN A 23 -35.85 -8.80 21.57
N TYR A 24 -36.96 -8.73 20.84
CA TYR A 24 -37.48 -9.85 20.06
C TYR A 24 -36.48 -10.32 19.00
N TYR A 25 -35.88 -9.40 18.24
CA TYR A 25 -34.87 -9.75 17.24
C TYR A 25 -33.57 -10.24 17.88
N TYR A 26 -33.15 -9.69 19.02
CA TYR A 26 -31.97 -10.16 19.75
C TYR A 26 -32.17 -11.59 20.28
N ILE A 27 -33.31 -11.86 20.93
CA ILE A 27 -33.66 -13.19 21.43
C ILE A 27 -33.72 -14.19 20.27
N ASN A 28 -34.39 -13.83 19.16
CA ASN A 28 -34.42 -14.69 17.98
C ASN A 28 -33.05 -14.85 17.32
N PHE A 29 -32.20 -13.81 17.32
CA PHE A 29 -30.85 -13.90 16.76
C PHE A 29 -29.98 -14.82 17.61
N VAL A 30 -30.00 -14.69 18.95
CA VAL A 30 -29.25 -15.56 19.86
C VAL A 30 -29.76 -17.01 19.82
N LEU A 31 -31.09 -17.21 19.80
CA LEU A 31 -31.69 -18.54 19.71
C LEU A 31 -31.53 -19.19 18.33
N ASN A 32 -31.63 -18.42 17.24
CA ASN A 32 -31.48 -18.89 15.86
C ASN A 32 -30.07 -18.65 15.29
N TYR A 33 -29.07 -18.33 16.11
CA TYR A 33 -27.67 -18.28 15.69
C TYR A 33 -27.20 -19.70 15.39
N ASP A 34 -27.67 -20.23 14.27
CA ASP A 34 -27.31 -21.38 13.44
C ASP A 34 -26.58 -22.58 14.07
N LEU A 35 -26.73 -22.85 15.37
CA LEU A 35 -26.18 -24.06 16.01
C LEU A 35 -26.70 -25.31 15.31
N LYS A 36 -27.97 -25.30 14.86
CA LYS A 36 -28.54 -26.40 14.08
C LYS A 36 -27.86 -26.57 12.71
N LYS A 37 -27.56 -25.49 11.98
CA LYS A 37 -26.83 -25.59 10.70
C LYS A 37 -25.38 -25.97 10.91
N GLN A 38 -24.71 -25.45 11.94
CA GLN A 38 -23.34 -25.83 12.28
C GLN A 38 -23.25 -27.31 12.69
N ILE A 39 -24.20 -27.81 13.50
CA ILE A 39 -24.28 -29.23 13.87
C ILE A 39 -24.59 -30.10 12.64
N ALA A 40 -25.44 -29.65 11.72
CA ALA A 40 -25.73 -30.37 10.48
C ALA A 40 -24.50 -30.45 9.56
N LEU A 41 -23.71 -29.39 9.46
CA LEU A 41 -22.44 -29.38 8.72
C LEU A 41 -21.41 -30.32 9.36
N VAL A 42 -21.25 -30.28 10.70
CA VAL A 42 -20.34 -31.18 11.42
C VAL A 42 -20.76 -32.64 11.26
N LYS A 43 -22.06 -32.95 11.36
CA LYS A 43 -22.58 -34.30 11.16
C LYS A 43 -22.41 -34.77 9.71
N GLY A 44 -22.63 -33.90 8.73
CA GLY A 44 -22.39 -34.18 7.31
C GLY A 44 -20.93 -34.51 7.00
N ILE A 45 -19.99 -33.76 7.59
CA ILE A 45 -18.54 -34.02 7.48
C ILE A 45 -18.15 -35.32 8.20
N SER A 46 -18.75 -35.61 9.37
CA SER A 46 -18.47 -36.84 10.12
C SER A 46 -18.89 -38.12 9.36
N ASN A 47 -19.94 -38.04 8.52
CA ASN A 47 -20.37 -39.18 7.71
C ASN A 47 -19.55 -39.35 6.42
N LEU A 48 -18.91 -38.28 5.94
CA LEU A 48 -17.98 -38.30 4.79
C LEU A 48 -16.55 -38.72 5.18
N THR A 49 -16.25 -38.81 6.47
CA THR A 49 -14.91 -39.15 6.99
C THR A 49 -14.77 -40.64 7.33
N LYS A 50 -15.25 -41.53 6.44
CA LYS A 50 -14.48 -42.75 6.15
C LYS A 50 -13.24 -42.36 5.36
N ILE A 51 -12.37 -41.55 5.97
CA ILE A 51 -11.09 -41.16 5.39
C ILE A 51 -10.33 -42.49 5.22
N PRO A 52 -9.98 -42.93 4.00
CA PRO A 52 -9.08 -44.05 3.84
C PRO A 52 -7.84 -43.69 4.67
N ARG A 53 -7.39 -44.59 5.57
CA ARG A 53 -6.19 -44.35 6.38
C ARG A 53 -5.01 -44.21 5.42
N ALA A 54 -4.81 -43.02 4.87
CA ALA A 54 -3.69 -42.67 4.04
C ALA A 54 -2.48 -42.91 4.94
N LYS A 55 -1.60 -43.82 4.53
CA LYS A 55 -0.33 -44.03 5.20
C LYS A 55 0.48 -42.76 5.00
N PHE A 56 0.28 -41.79 5.88
CA PHE A 56 0.95 -40.51 5.87
C PHE A 56 2.45 -40.76 6.04
N ASN A 57 3.18 -40.70 4.94
CA ASN A 57 4.62 -40.74 5.00
C ASN A 57 5.12 -39.39 5.51
N LYS A 58 5.56 -39.36 6.78
CA LYS A 58 6.07 -38.15 7.44
C LYS A 58 7.16 -37.47 6.61
N ASN A 59 8.00 -38.23 5.90
CA ASN A 59 9.04 -37.66 5.02
C ASN A 59 8.45 -36.88 3.85
N LEU A 60 7.33 -37.34 3.27
CA LEU A 60 6.67 -36.63 2.18
C LEU A 60 6.13 -35.27 2.66
N LEU A 61 5.58 -35.23 3.88
CA LEU A 61 5.06 -34.02 4.49
C LEU A 61 6.18 -33.01 4.79
N PHE A 62 7.35 -33.47 5.26
CA PHE A 62 8.53 -32.61 5.42
C PHE A 62 9.03 -32.04 4.09
N ILE A 63 9.07 -32.85 3.03
CA ILE A 63 9.49 -32.39 1.69
C ILE A 63 8.51 -31.34 1.15
N PHE A 64 7.20 -31.57 1.25
CA PHE A 64 6.19 -30.60 0.83
C PHE A 64 6.27 -29.30 1.65
N SER A 65 6.46 -29.41 2.97
CA SER A 65 6.63 -28.24 3.83
C SER A 65 7.88 -27.44 3.48
N PHE A 66 9.00 -28.11 3.24
CA PHE A 66 10.26 -27.48 2.85
C PHE A 66 10.15 -26.77 1.49
N VAL A 67 9.54 -27.40 0.48
CA VAL A 67 9.29 -26.79 -0.83
C VAL A 67 8.37 -25.57 -0.72
N PHE A 68 7.33 -25.64 0.11
CA PHE A 68 6.44 -24.50 0.34
C PHE A 68 7.16 -23.34 1.02
N ILE A 69 7.94 -23.60 2.06
CA ILE A 69 8.69 -22.58 2.81
C ILE A 69 9.72 -21.93 1.89
N THR A 70 10.55 -22.72 1.21
CA THR A 70 11.58 -22.21 0.28
C THR A 70 10.97 -21.45 -0.90
N GLY A 71 9.86 -21.95 -1.46
CA GLY A 71 9.12 -21.26 -2.51
C GLY A 71 8.56 -19.92 -2.02
N PHE A 72 7.99 -19.88 -0.82
CA PHE A 72 7.44 -18.66 -0.22
C PHE A 72 8.52 -17.61 0.06
N ILE A 73 9.67 -18.01 0.64
CA ILE A 73 10.84 -17.14 0.81
C ILE A 73 11.34 -16.64 -0.55
N GLY A 74 11.41 -17.51 -1.57
CA GLY A 74 11.85 -17.13 -2.91
C GLY A 74 10.97 -16.05 -3.54
N ILE A 75 9.65 -16.17 -3.39
CA ILE A 75 8.68 -15.18 -3.89
C ILE A 75 8.82 -13.83 -3.15
N LEU A 76 8.99 -13.86 -1.83
CA LEU A 76 9.21 -12.65 -1.03
C LEU A 76 10.49 -11.92 -1.44
N LEU A 77 11.59 -12.65 -1.62
CA LEU A 77 12.87 -12.08 -2.08
C LEU A 77 12.75 -11.53 -3.51
N ALA A 78 12.09 -12.25 -4.42
CA ALA A 78 11.87 -11.81 -5.79
C ALA A 78 11.05 -10.51 -5.89
N LYS A 79 10.06 -10.33 -5.00
CA LYS A 79 9.27 -9.08 -4.93
C LYS A 79 10.13 -7.89 -4.50
N ASN A 80 11.04 -8.08 -3.54
CA ASN A 80 11.97 -7.04 -3.09
C ASN A 80 13.06 -6.72 -4.13
N LEU A 81 13.50 -7.69 -4.93
CA LEU A 81 14.48 -7.46 -6.01
C LEU A 81 13.98 -6.51 -7.11
N LYS A 82 12.66 -6.45 -7.36
CA LYS A 82 12.08 -5.49 -8.31
C LYS A 82 12.24 -4.04 -7.85
N GLY A 83 12.16 -3.78 -6.55
CA GLY A 83 12.48 -2.46 -5.96
C GLY A 83 13.96 -2.11 -6.13
N PHE A 84 14.85 -3.08 -5.91
CA PHE A 84 16.30 -2.86 -6.01
C PHE A 84 16.78 -2.51 -7.43
N LYS A 85 16.28 -3.19 -8.46
CA LYS A 85 16.60 -2.84 -9.87
C LYS A 85 16.06 -1.46 -10.27
N ARG A 86 15.01 -0.99 -9.61
CA ARG A 86 14.37 0.29 -9.89
C ARG A 86 15.09 1.45 -9.23
N LEU A 87 15.49 1.30 -7.97
CA LEU A 87 16.38 2.24 -7.26
C LEU A 87 17.62 2.56 -8.10
N ARG A 88 18.22 1.54 -8.72
CA ARG A 88 19.36 1.73 -9.65
C ARG A 88 19.08 2.64 -10.85
N LYS A 89 17.83 2.78 -11.33
CA LYS A 89 17.50 3.70 -12.43
C LYS A 89 17.35 5.13 -11.95
N GLU A 90 16.73 5.32 -10.81
CA GLU A 90 16.52 6.63 -10.17
C GLU A 90 17.86 7.22 -9.71
N GLU A 91 18.71 6.40 -9.08
CA GLU A 91 20.10 6.75 -8.74
C GLU A 91 20.93 7.16 -9.96
N LYS A 92 20.70 6.53 -11.12
CA LYS A 92 21.40 6.91 -12.35
C LYS A 92 20.98 8.30 -12.83
N LEU A 93 19.69 8.63 -12.75
CA LEU A 93 19.19 9.94 -13.18
C LEU A 93 19.77 11.06 -12.32
N ILE A 94 19.77 10.91 -10.99
CA ILE A 94 20.32 11.94 -10.11
C ILE A 94 21.84 12.09 -10.27
N LYS A 95 22.58 10.99 -10.44
CA LYS A 95 24.02 11.04 -10.70
C LYS A 95 24.34 11.73 -12.02
N GLU A 96 23.58 11.44 -13.07
CA GLU A 96 23.75 12.08 -14.37
C GLU A 96 23.45 13.59 -14.29
N PHE A 97 22.35 13.96 -13.64
CA PHE A 97 21.97 15.35 -13.38
C PHE A 97 23.06 16.13 -12.63
N LEU A 98 23.56 15.60 -11.51
CA LEU A 98 24.61 16.26 -10.72
C LEU A 98 25.91 16.39 -11.51
N ARG A 99 26.28 15.35 -12.28
CA ARG A 99 27.49 15.39 -13.11
C ARG A 99 27.41 16.47 -14.19
N ILE A 100 26.24 16.66 -14.81
CA ILE A 100 26.05 17.73 -15.81
C ILE A 100 26.23 19.10 -15.17
N LEU A 101 25.64 19.32 -13.99
CA LEU A 101 25.79 20.60 -13.29
C LEU A 101 27.23 20.83 -12.81
N GLU A 102 27.93 19.77 -12.40
CA GLU A 102 29.35 19.83 -12.04
C GLU A 102 30.21 20.24 -13.25
N THR A 103 29.92 19.74 -14.47
CA THR A 103 30.61 20.19 -15.69
C THR A 103 30.35 21.66 -16.04
N LYS A 104 29.29 22.26 -15.49
CA LYS A 104 28.95 23.69 -15.63
C LYS A 104 29.46 24.54 -14.46
N GLY A 105 30.28 23.97 -13.59
CA GLY A 105 30.86 24.66 -12.43
C GLY A 105 29.98 24.68 -11.18
N TYR A 106 28.85 23.98 -11.18
CA TYR A 106 27.94 23.88 -10.03
C TYR A 106 28.09 22.51 -9.36
N ARG A 107 28.80 22.49 -8.23
CA ARG A 107 29.00 21.27 -7.43
C ARG A 107 28.12 21.30 -6.19
N LYS A 108 27.33 20.25 -6.00
CA LYS A 108 26.52 20.05 -4.79
C LYS A 108 27.41 19.68 -3.60
N GLY A 109 27.21 20.31 -2.45
CA GLY A 109 27.87 19.96 -1.20
C GLY A 109 27.38 18.62 -0.63
N GLU A 110 28.17 17.96 0.21
CA GLU A 110 27.82 16.64 0.77
C GLU A 110 26.50 16.67 1.56
N ASN A 111 26.36 17.65 2.46
CA ASN A 111 25.18 17.84 3.31
C ASN A 111 24.16 18.84 2.75
N GLU A 112 24.32 19.25 1.50
CA GLU A 112 23.43 20.23 0.86
C GLU A 112 22.18 19.55 0.30
N GLY A 113 21.01 20.15 0.52
CA GLY A 113 19.76 19.71 -0.11
C GLY A 113 19.71 19.98 -1.61
N LEU A 114 18.94 19.22 -2.39
CA LEU A 114 18.85 19.44 -3.84
C LEU A 114 18.18 20.78 -4.18
N GLU A 115 17.16 21.18 -3.42
CA GLU A 115 16.53 22.49 -3.58
C GLU A 115 17.52 23.62 -3.24
N GLU A 116 18.25 23.50 -2.14
CA GLU A 116 19.27 24.46 -1.73
C GLU A 116 20.34 24.62 -2.81
N PHE A 117 20.83 23.49 -3.34
CA PHE A 117 21.76 23.46 -4.45
C PHE A 117 21.21 24.16 -5.70
N ALA A 118 19.95 23.87 -6.06
CA ALA A 118 19.31 24.49 -7.22
C ALA A 118 19.15 26.01 -7.07
N LEU A 119 18.90 26.51 -5.85
CA LEU A 119 18.79 27.95 -5.58
C LEU A 119 20.11 28.71 -5.73
N LYS A 120 21.27 28.04 -5.61
CA LYS A 120 22.60 28.66 -5.78
C LYS A 120 22.98 28.93 -7.24
N ILE A 121 22.28 28.32 -8.19
CA ILE A 121 22.56 28.51 -9.62
C ILE A 121 22.22 29.95 -10.02
N LYS A 122 23.20 30.66 -10.59
CA LYS A 122 23.06 32.09 -10.91
C LYS A 122 22.29 32.31 -12.22
N GLU A 123 22.51 31.44 -13.21
CA GLU A 123 21.85 31.53 -14.51
C GLU A 123 20.36 31.19 -14.39
N GLY A 124 19.49 32.17 -14.67
CA GLY A 124 18.05 32.04 -14.45
C GLY A 124 17.41 30.85 -15.17
N ASN A 125 17.77 30.64 -16.45
CA ASN A 125 17.25 29.53 -17.25
C ASN A 125 17.77 28.16 -16.76
N LEU A 126 19.05 28.08 -16.41
CA LEU A 126 19.65 26.85 -15.86
C LEU A 126 19.04 26.52 -14.48
N ARG A 127 18.86 27.53 -13.64
CA ARG A 127 18.19 27.43 -12.34
C ARG A 127 16.75 26.94 -12.49
N ALA A 128 16.00 27.48 -13.44
CA ALA A 128 14.61 27.05 -13.68
C ALA A 128 14.52 25.57 -14.05
N LEU A 129 15.37 25.10 -14.98
CA LEU A 129 15.43 23.68 -15.35
C LEU A 129 15.87 22.79 -14.18
N THR A 130 16.82 23.27 -13.38
CA THR A 130 17.31 22.56 -12.20
C THR A 130 16.22 22.42 -11.15
N LEU A 131 15.52 23.51 -10.83
CA LEU A 131 14.39 23.49 -9.90
C LEU A 131 13.25 22.60 -10.40
N GLU A 132 12.97 22.59 -11.70
CA GLU A 132 11.97 21.69 -12.28
C GLU A 132 12.38 20.22 -12.09
N PHE A 133 13.65 19.87 -12.35
CA PHE A 133 14.16 18.53 -12.13
C PHE A 133 14.01 18.11 -10.66
N VAL A 134 14.49 18.95 -9.74
CA VAL A 134 14.47 18.68 -8.30
C VAL A 134 13.04 18.46 -7.82
N LYS A 135 12.11 19.34 -8.19
CA LYS A 135 10.71 19.22 -7.79
C LYS A 135 10.10 17.88 -8.22
N ILE A 136 10.27 17.49 -9.48
CA ILE A 136 9.72 16.22 -10.00
C ILE A 136 10.39 15.03 -9.31
N PHE A 137 11.70 15.12 -9.06
CA PHE A 137 12.47 14.06 -8.41
C PHE A 137 12.03 13.88 -6.96
N GLU A 138 11.99 14.95 -6.18
CA GLU A 138 11.68 14.93 -4.74
C GLU A 138 10.21 14.60 -4.44
N GLU A 139 9.27 15.08 -5.26
CA GLU A 139 7.84 14.73 -5.12
C GLU A 139 7.59 13.22 -5.19
N ASN A 140 8.45 12.50 -5.91
CA ASN A 140 8.37 11.06 -6.06
C ASN A 140 9.27 10.33 -5.06
N TYR A 141 10.51 10.76 -4.92
CA TYR A 141 11.53 10.11 -4.09
C TYR A 141 11.23 10.17 -2.59
N TYR A 142 10.80 11.33 -2.06
CA TYR A 142 10.54 11.48 -0.61
C TYR A 142 9.15 11.05 -0.17
N LYS A 143 8.22 10.87 -1.11
CA LYS A 143 6.85 10.43 -0.79
C LYS A 143 6.68 8.91 -0.88
N ASP A 144 7.79 8.16 -0.96
CA ASP A 144 7.81 6.72 -1.30
C ASP A 144 6.93 6.38 -2.51
N LYS A 145 6.81 7.33 -3.45
CA LYS A 145 5.97 7.20 -4.64
C LYS A 145 6.79 6.63 -5.78
N LEU A 146 6.17 5.69 -6.48
CA LEU A 146 6.75 5.05 -7.63
C LEU A 146 6.76 6.02 -8.83
N PHE A 147 7.94 6.42 -9.30
CA PHE A 147 8.08 7.22 -10.54
C PHE A 147 7.36 6.57 -11.73
N THR A 148 6.35 7.21 -12.26
CA THR A 148 5.68 6.81 -13.48
C THR A 148 6.62 6.92 -14.68
N LYS A 149 6.33 6.16 -15.75
CA LYS A 149 7.08 6.26 -17.02
C LYS A 149 7.08 7.71 -17.57
N LYS A 150 5.99 8.44 -17.34
CA LYS A 150 5.85 9.85 -17.73
C LYS A 150 6.85 10.75 -16.99
N GLU A 151 6.99 10.59 -15.68
CA GLU A 151 7.93 11.37 -14.87
C GLU A 151 9.39 11.04 -15.23
N LEU A 152 9.71 9.76 -15.43
CA LEU A 152 11.06 9.36 -15.86
C LEU A 152 11.44 9.95 -17.22
N ASN A 153 10.49 9.99 -18.16
CA ASN A 153 10.71 10.63 -19.45
C ASN A 153 10.92 12.14 -19.29
N LYS A 154 10.10 12.79 -18.46
CA LYS A 154 10.22 14.23 -18.19
C LYS A 154 11.57 14.60 -17.55
N LEU A 155 12.04 13.82 -16.57
CA LEU A 155 13.37 13.99 -15.98
C LEU A 155 14.49 13.85 -17.02
N ARG A 156 14.37 12.89 -17.95
CA ARG A 156 15.32 12.71 -19.05
C ARG A 156 15.32 13.88 -20.05
N GLU A 157 14.14 14.41 -20.37
CA GLU A 157 14.02 15.59 -21.22
C GLU A 157 14.71 16.79 -20.58
N ILE A 158 14.54 16.99 -19.28
CA ILE A 158 15.23 18.06 -18.55
C ILE A 158 16.76 17.83 -18.57
N ILE A 159 17.22 16.62 -18.30
CA ILE A 159 18.66 16.27 -18.42
C ILE A 159 19.20 16.59 -19.81
N ASN A 160 18.46 16.28 -20.88
CA ASN A 160 18.89 16.59 -22.24
C ASN A 160 18.93 18.10 -22.53
N LYS A 161 17.96 18.86 -22.02
CA LYS A 161 17.98 20.33 -22.09
C LYS A 161 19.17 20.92 -21.33
N LEU A 162 19.50 20.38 -20.15
CA LEU A 162 20.67 20.78 -19.38
C LEU A 162 21.97 20.50 -20.14
N LYS A 163 22.08 19.37 -20.86
CA LYS A 163 23.25 19.09 -21.71
C LYS A 163 23.43 20.10 -22.84
N GLY A 164 22.32 20.47 -23.50
CA GLY A 164 22.33 21.45 -24.59
C GLY A 164 22.47 22.91 -24.16
N PHE A 165 22.50 23.17 -22.85
CA PHE A 165 22.67 24.51 -22.28
C PHE A 165 24.15 24.90 -22.33
N SER A 166 24.65 25.45 -23.44
CA SER A 166 26.00 26.04 -23.53
C SER A 166 26.04 27.46 -23.01
#